data_AF-A0A011NUM2-F1
#
_entry.id   AF-A0A011NUM2-F1
#
_cell.length_a   1.000
_cell.length_b   1.000
_cell.length_c   1.000
_cell.angle_alpha   90.00
_cell.angle_beta   90.00
_cell.angle_gamma   90.00
#
_symmetry.space_group_name_H-M   'P 1'
#
loop_
_entity.id
_entity.type
_entity.pdbx_description
1 polymer ?
#
loop_
_entity_poly.entity_id
_entity_poly.type
_entity_poly.pdbx_seq_one_letter_code
_entity_poly.pdbx_strand_id
1 'polypeptide(L)' 'MVVVGDIKGVVHFLSRDDGSFVARLTTDGSPIRAPLQRLGSNLLVQTSKGSVLAIDAQ' A
#
# COMPACT_ATOMS: atom_id res chain seq x y z
N MET A 1 7.28 -3.76 9.19
CA MET A 1 6.56 -2.57 8.69
C MET A 1 5.06 -2.68 8.86
N VAL A 2 4.39 -1.54 9.00
CA VAL A 2 2.93 -1.40 8.85
C VAL A 2 2.69 -0.76 7.48
N VAL A 3 1.68 -1.24 6.74
CA VAL A 3 1.37 -0.70 5.40
C VAL A 3 -0.07 -0.26 5.35
N VAL A 4 -0.31 0.96 4.87
CA VAL A 4 -1.66 1.55 4.76
C VAL A 4 -1.83 2.25 3.42
N GLY A 5 -3.03 2.16 2.85
CA GLY A 5 -3.43 2.89 1.65
C GLY A 5 -4.28 4.11 2.02
N ASP A 6 -4.27 5.15 1.19
CA ASP A 6 -5.07 6.35 1.42
C ASP A 6 -6.03 6.71 0.27
N ILE A 7 -6.78 7.81 0.48
CA ILE A 7 -7.77 8.33 -0.47
C ILE A 7 -7.15 8.92 -1.75
N LYS A 8 -5.83 9.14 -1.79
CA LYS A 8 -5.10 9.64 -2.97
C LYS A 8 -4.37 8.51 -3.71
N GLY A 9 -4.62 7.26 -3.35
CA GLY A 9 -3.98 6.11 -3.97
C GLY A 9 -2.51 5.97 -3.62
N VAL A 10 -2.08 6.50 -2.46
CA VAL A 10 -0.73 6.33 -1.96
C VAL A 10 -0.67 5.16 -0.98
N VAL A 11 0.31 4.28 -1.17
CA VAL A 11 0.67 3.22 -0.22
C VAL A 11 1.81 3.75 0.65
N HIS A 12 1.56 3.83 1.95
CA HIS A 12 2.52 4.28 2.95
C HIS A 12 3.12 3.10 3.69
N PHE A 13 4.44 3.02 3.74
CA PHE A 13 5.18 2.03 4.50
C PHE A 13 5.73 2.70 5.76
N LEU A 14 5.33 2.19 6.91
CA LEU A 14 5.68 2.73 8.21
C LEU A 14 6.59 1.76 8.97
N SER A 15 7.57 2.33 9.67
CA SER A 15 8.37 1.64 10.67
C SER A 15 7.45 1.05 11.73
N ARG A 16 7.72 -0.19 12.16
CA ARG A 16 6.97 -0.82 13.27
C ARG A 16 7.42 -0.30 14.63
N ASP A 17 8.61 0.28 14.70
CA ASP A 17 9.24 0.63 15.98
C ASP A 17 8.76 2.01 16.45
N ASP A 18 8.59 2.96 15.52
CA ASP A 18 8.28 4.36 15.84
C ASP A 18 7.20 5.00 14.95
N GLY A 19 6.67 4.27 13.96
CA GLY A 19 5.63 4.78 13.05
C GLY A 19 6.14 5.79 12.01
N SER A 20 7.45 6.03 11.91
CA SER A 20 8.03 6.89 10.88
C SER A 20 7.80 6.34 9.47
N PHE A 21 7.76 7.22 8.47
CA PHE A 21 7.64 6.80 7.06
C PHE A 21 8.97 6.22 6.57
N VAL A 22 8.92 4.98 6.07
CA VAL A 22 10.05 4.29 5.43
C VAL A 22 10.00 4.50 3.92
N ALA A 23 8.80 4.42 3.32
CA ALA A 23 8.60 4.61 1.89
C ALA A 23 7.17 5.07 1.58
N ARG A 24 6.99 5.63 0.39
CA ARG A 24 5.68 5.97 -0.19
C ARG A 24 5.67 5.58 -1.66
N LEU A 25 4.58 4.95 -2.09
CA LEU A 25 4.35 4.59 -3.49
C LEU A 25 3.01 5.14 -3.96
N THR A 26 3.02 5.97 -5.00
CA THR A 26 1.80 6.43 -5.67
C THR A 26 1.37 5.39 -6.70
N THR A 27 0.09 5.00 -6.68
CA THR A 27 -0.51 4.07 -7.65
C THR A 27 -1.08 4.83 -8.85
N ASP A 28 -2.36 4.63 -9.19
CA ASP A 28 -3.08 5.36 -10.25
C ASP A 28 -3.76 6.65 -9.75
N GLY A 29 -3.50 7.04 -8.49
CA GLY A 29 -4.03 8.24 -7.86
C GLY A 29 -5.47 8.12 -7.36
N SER A 30 -6.13 6.97 -7.57
CA SER A 30 -7.49 6.75 -7.07
C SER A 30 -7.49 6.10 -5.68
N PRO A 31 -8.52 6.32 -4.84
CA PRO A 31 -8.57 5.80 -3.48
C PRO A 31 -8.28 4.30 -3.35
N ILE A 32 -7.51 3.92 -2.34
CA ILE A 32 -7.39 2.53 -1.88
C ILE A 32 -8.40 2.33 -0.76
N ARG A 33 -9.50 1.63 -1.06
CA ARG A 33 -10.58 1.33 -0.09
C ARG A 33 -10.60 -0.13 0.34
N ALA A 34 -10.17 -1.02 -0.55
CA ALA A 34 -10.11 -2.45 -0.27
C ALA A 34 -9.02 -2.72 0.78
N PRO A 35 -9.25 -3.65 1.72
CA PRO A 35 -8.19 -4.09 2.63
C PRO A 35 -7.01 -4.65 1.84
N LEU A 36 -5.82 -4.15 2.12
CA LEU A 36 -4.57 -4.67 1.55
C LEU A 36 -4.42 -6.15 1.92
N GLN A 37 -4.06 -6.99 0.94
CA GLN A 37 -3.92 -8.45 1.15
C GLN A 37 -2.45 -8.86 1.07
N ARG A 38 -2.04 -9.81 1.92
CA ARG A 38 -0.71 -10.40 1.81
C ARG A 38 -0.66 -11.39 0.66
N LEU A 39 0.39 -11.33 -0.16
CA LEU A 39 0.63 -12.25 -1.27
C LEU A 39 2.06 -12.80 -1.16
N GLY A 40 2.25 -13.86 -0.36
CA GLY A 40 3.59 -14.36 -0.06
C GLY A 40 4.44 -13.31 0.66
N SER A 41 5.59 -12.94 0.09
CA SER A 41 6.42 -11.80 0.53
C SER A 41 5.91 -10.44 0.09
N ASN A 42 4.99 -10.41 -0.90
CA ASN A 42 4.49 -9.19 -1.52
C ASN A 42 3.17 -8.72 -0.87
N LEU A 43 2.74 -7.54 -1.27
CA LEU A 43 1.45 -6.94 -0.91
C LEU A 43 0.57 -6.75 -2.15
N LEU A 44 -0.66 -7.23 -2.08
CA LEU A 44 -1.68 -7.01 -3.11
C LEU A 44 -2.48 -5.76 -2.77
N VAL A 45 -2.55 -4.84 -3.74
CA VAL A 45 -3.25 -3.56 -3.62
C VAL A 45 -4.24 -3.43 -4.78
N GLN A 46 -5.48 -3.04 -4.48
CA GLN A 46 -6.47 -2.69 -5.48
C GLN A 46 -6.94 -1.25 -5.27
N THR A 47 -6.88 -0.46 -6.34
CA THR A 47 -7.38 0.92 -6.36
C THR A 47 -8.85 0.93 -6.78
N SER A 48 -9.58 2.00 -6.45
CA SER A 48 -10.99 2.14 -6.84
C SER A 48 -11.24 2.23 -8.35
N LYS A 49 -10.22 2.58 -9.15
CA LYS A 49 -10.29 2.58 -10.62
C LYS A 49 -10.06 1.20 -11.23
N GLY A 50 -9.72 0.21 -10.41
CA GLY A 50 -9.59 -1.19 -10.81
C GLY A 50 -8.15 -1.65 -11.05
N SER A 51 -7.14 -0.81 -10.83
CA SER A 51 -5.74 -1.26 -10.91
C SER A 51 -5.44 -2.25 -9.80
N VAL A 52 -4.80 -3.38 -10.14
CA VAL A 52 -4.36 -4.42 -9.20
C VAL A 52 -2.85 -4.52 -9.28
N LEU A 53 -2.17 -4.31 -8.15
CA LEU A 53 -0.71 -4.28 -8.07
C LEU A 53 -0.21 -5.32 -7.06
N ALA A 54 0.86 -6.03 -7.42
CA ALA A 54 1.70 -6.75 -6.48
C ALA A 54 2.92 -5.88 -6.18
N ILE A 55 3.03 -5.41 -4.95
CA ILE A 55 4.14 -4.56 -4.50
C ILE A 55 5.09 -5.43 -3.69
N ASP A 56 6.37 -5.42 -4.06
CA ASP A 56 7.41 -6.01 -3.21
C ASP A 56 7.54 -5.18 -1.93
N ALA A 57 7.44 -5.85 -0.78
CA ALA A 57 7.39 -5.23 0.54
C ALA A 57 8.41 -5.87 1.49
N GLN A 58 9.46 -6.48 0.93
CA GLN A 58 10.53 -7.13 1.71
C GLN A 58 11.51 -6.11 2.30
#